data_AF-A0A969D171-F1
#
_entry.id   AF-A0A969D171-F1
#
_cell.length_a   1.000
_cell.length_b   1.000
_cell.length_c   1.000
_cell.angle_alpha   90.00
_cell.angle_beta   90.00
_cell.angle_gamma   90.00
#
_symmetry.space_group_name_H-M   'P 1'
#
loop_
_entity.id
_entity.type
_entity.pdbx_description
1 polymer ?
#
loop_
_entity_poly.entity_id
_entity_poly.type
_entity_poly.pdbx_seq_one_letter_code
_entity_poly.pdbx_strand_id
1 'polypeptide(L)'
;MNAKIRAARIELYRRVHQEFQAPVLEFDCGRKCAPHNGGEPVCCSTEHAIPVADKPEFDLLRSRTDLWRRYRPTDAQARREIADLHEDCVAIECKGARHCERDNRTMACRAFPFFPYLTRAGEIVGLAYYWAFEDRCWVISNLGVVTPRFVRECIDAFALVFAADRLEYEVHLRLAADMRRVFARRNAI
;
A
#
# COMPACT_ATOMS: atom_id res chain seq x y z
N MET A 1 22.02 -4.11 0.46
CA MET A 1 22.03 -3.00 -0.52
C MET A 1 23.23 -2.05 -0.35
N ASN A 2 23.92 -1.69 -1.44
CA ASN A 2 25.01 -0.69 -1.46
C ASN A 2 24.49 0.72 -1.13
N ALA A 3 25.27 1.54 -0.42
CA ALA A 3 24.92 2.91 -0.02
C ALA A 3 24.47 3.81 -1.19
N LYS A 4 25.09 3.71 -2.37
CA LYS A 4 24.69 4.48 -3.56
C LYS A 4 23.29 4.09 -4.06
N ILE A 5 23.01 2.78 -4.09
CA ILE A 5 21.69 2.25 -4.49
C ILE A 5 20.63 2.67 -3.48
N ARG A 6 20.96 2.61 -2.18
CA ARG A 6 20.06 3.07 -1.11
C ARG A 6 19.70 4.55 -1.27
N ALA A 7 20.70 5.41 -1.50
CA ALA A 7 20.48 6.84 -1.70
C ALA A 7 19.61 7.12 -2.94
N ALA A 8 19.85 6.43 -4.06
CA ALA A 8 19.02 6.54 -5.26
C ALA A 8 17.56 6.13 -5.00
N ARG A 9 17.33 5.04 -4.25
CA ARG A 9 15.97 4.62 -3.86
C ARG A 9 15.31 5.59 -2.88
N ILE A 10 16.05 6.24 -1.99
CA ILE A 10 15.50 7.32 -1.14
C ILE A 10 15.02 8.49 -2.00
N GLU A 11 15.77 8.87 -3.05
CA GLU A 11 15.35 9.91 -3.99
C GLU A 11 14.10 9.52 -4.77
N LEU A 12 14.02 8.28 -5.25
CA LEU A 12 12.82 7.73 -5.86
C LEU A 12 11.61 7.92 -4.94
N TYR A 13 11.70 7.51 -3.67
CA TYR A 13 10.60 7.68 -2.72
C TYR A 13 10.31 9.14 -2.40
N ARG A 14 11.32 10.03 -2.39
CA ARG A 14 11.08 11.47 -2.25
C ARG A 14 10.21 11.98 -3.39
N ARG A 15 10.52 11.57 -4.63
CA ARG A 15 9.74 11.92 -5.82
C ARG A 15 8.32 11.35 -5.77
N VAL A 16 8.17 10.07 -5.41
CA VAL A 16 6.84 9.44 -5.20
C VAL A 16 6.03 10.24 -4.19
N HIS A 17 6.63 10.63 -3.06
CA HIS A 17 5.96 11.43 -2.03
C HIS A 17 5.74 12.90 -2.41
N GLN A 18 6.30 13.39 -3.51
CA GLN A 18 6.01 14.73 -4.05
C GLN A 18 4.89 14.66 -5.10
N GLU A 19 4.87 13.60 -5.91
CA GLU A 19 3.94 13.45 -7.03
C GLU A 19 2.62 12.77 -6.64
N PHE A 20 2.62 11.89 -5.63
CA PHE A 20 1.42 11.15 -5.19
C PHE A 20 0.79 11.75 -3.92
N GLN A 21 -0.02 12.79 -4.09
CA GLN A 21 -0.66 13.57 -3.01
C GLN A 21 -2.18 13.46 -2.99
N ALA A 22 -2.80 13.04 -4.10
CA ALA A 22 -4.24 12.97 -4.23
C ALA A 22 -4.83 11.99 -3.22
N PRO A 23 -5.85 12.39 -2.46
CA PRO A 23 -6.58 11.47 -1.61
C PRO A 23 -7.44 10.55 -2.47
N VAL A 24 -7.64 9.31 -2.01
CA VAL A 24 -8.53 8.32 -2.66
C VAL A 24 -9.89 8.93 -2.98
N LEU A 25 -10.43 9.69 -2.03
CA LEU A 25 -11.74 10.33 -2.04
C LEU A 25 -11.64 11.77 -1.49
N GLU A 26 -12.68 12.57 -1.70
CA GLU A 26 -12.76 13.93 -1.14
C GLU A 26 -13.06 13.99 0.37
N PHE A 27 -13.44 12.86 0.97
CA PHE A 27 -13.74 12.76 2.40
C PHE A 27 -13.03 11.57 3.05
N ASP A 28 -13.04 11.53 4.37
CA ASP A 28 -12.43 10.45 5.16
C ASP A 28 -13.29 9.17 5.15
N CYS A 29 -12.97 8.22 4.27
CA CYS A 29 -13.61 6.90 4.25
C CYS A 29 -13.41 6.10 5.54
N GLY A 30 -12.38 6.40 6.33
CA GLY A 30 -12.15 5.72 7.61
C GLY A 30 -13.34 5.87 8.55
N ARG A 31 -14.05 7.00 8.49
CA ARG A 31 -15.29 7.24 9.27
C ARG A 31 -16.44 6.32 8.89
N LYS A 32 -16.38 5.66 7.73
CA LYS A 32 -17.42 4.74 7.26
C LYS A 32 -17.20 3.31 7.73
N CYS A 33 -15.96 2.83 7.76
CA CYS A 33 -15.65 1.48 8.23
C CYS A 33 -15.33 1.40 9.73
N ALA A 34 -14.79 2.46 10.34
CA ALA A 34 -14.41 2.47 11.75
C ALA A 34 -15.52 2.04 12.74
N PRO A 35 -16.79 2.47 12.58
CA PRO A 35 -17.88 2.04 13.48
C PRO A 35 -18.11 0.53 13.48
N HIS A 36 -17.71 -0.18 12.43
CA HIS A 36 -17.84 -1.62 12.28
C HIS A 36 -16.54 -2.38 12.61
N ASN A 37 -15.50 -1.65 13.05
CA ASN A 37 -14.15 -2.16 13.23
C ASN A 37 -13.51 -1.61 14.53
N GLY A 38 -14.23 -1.74 15.65
CA GLY A 38 -13.71 -1.35 16.97
C GLY A 38 -13.44 0.15 17.15
N GLY A 39 -13.96 1.00 16.26
CA GLY A 39 -13.72 2.45 16.27
C GLY A 39 -12.51 2.89 15.46
N GLU A 40 -11.81 1.98 14.76
CA GLU A 40 -10.64 2.30 13.94
C GLU A 40 -10.83 1.89 12.47
N PRO A 41 -10.36 2.69 11.49
CA PRO A 41 -10.39 2.28 10.09
C PRO A 41 -9.62 0.98 9.87
N VAL A 42 -10.17 0.07 9.05
CA VAL A 42 -9.53 -1.23 8.76
C VAL A 42 -8.08 -1.11 8.28
N CYS A 43 -7.78 -0.10 7.46
CA CYS A 43 -6.44 0.15 6.92
C CYS A 43 -5.45 0.77 7.93
N CYS A 44 -5.93 1.18 9.10
CA CYS A 44 -5.13 1.75 10.17
C CYS A 44 -4.89 0.77 11.33
N SER A 45 -5.46 -0.44 11.29
CA SER A 45 -5.26 -1.48 12.29
C SER A 45 -4.24 -2.52 11.83
N THR A 46 -3.26 -2.80 12.69
CA THR A 46 -2.27 -3.87 12.47
C THR A 46 -2.84 -5.27 12.69
N GLU A 47 -4.07 -5.39 13.19
CA GLU A 47 -4.75 -6.68 13.34
C GLU A 47 -5.22 -7.26 12.00
N HIS A 48 -5.46 -6.40 11.01
CA HIS A 48 -6.01 -6.80 9.72
C HIS A 48 -5.02 -6.65 8.57
N ALA A 49 -4.08 -5.71 8.72
CA ALA A 49 -3.05 -5.46 7.72
C ALA A 49 -1.78 -5.00 8.43
N ILE A 50 -0.74 -5.83 8.44
CA ILE A 50 0.59 -5.40 8.87
C ILE A 50 1.20 -4.58 7.72
N PRO A 51 1.39 -3.26 7.88
CA PRO A 51 2.00 -2.44 6.84
C PRO A 51 3.45 -2.86 6.59
N VAL A 52 3.81 -2.98 5.33
CA VAL A 52 5.19 -3.21 4.88
C VAL A 52 5.62 -2.02 4.05
N ALA A 53 6.85 -1.57 4.27
CA ALA A 53 7.47 -0.54 3.44
C ALA A 53 8.86 -1.00 3.00
N ASP A 54 9.31 -0.43 1.89
CA ASP A 54 10.70 -0.48 1.50
C ASP A 54 11.58 0.20 2.54
N LYS A 55 12.74 -0.40 2.84
CA LYS A 55 13.72 0.18 3.76
C LYS A 55 14.14 1.62 3.36
N PRO A 56 14.34 1.95 2.07
CA PRO A 56 14.54 3.34 1.63
C PRO A 56 13.37 4.29 1.94
N GLU A 57 12.13 3.84 1.73
CA GLU A 57 10.95 4.65 2.07
C GLU A 57 10.87 4.88 3.58
N PHE A 58 11.10 3.82 4.36
CA PHE A 58 11.09 3.88 5.81
C PHE A 58 12.16 4.85 6.35
N ASP A 59 13.37 4.84 5.78
CA ASP A 59 14.42 5.80 6.12
C ASP A 59 14.00 7.24 5.83
N LEU A 60 13.42 7.47 4.64
CA LEU A 60 12.91 8.79 4.26
C LEU A 60 11.86 9.27 5.28
N LEU A 61 10.89 8.42 5.62
CA LEU A 61 9.82 8.76 6.55
C LEU A 61 10.33 9.02 7.97
N ARG A 62 11.27 8.20 8.45
CA ARG A 62 11.90 8.41 9.77
C ARG A 62 12.72 9.69 9.86
N SER A 63 13.18 10.22 8.73
CA SER A 63 13.86 11.53 8.71
C SER A 63 12.89 12.72 8.78
N ARG A 64 11.59 12.49 8.51
CA ARG A 64 10.55 13.53 8.44
C ARG A 64 9.66 13.58 9.67
N THR A 65 9.43 12.45 10.32
CA THR A 65 8.45 12.31 11.40
C THR A 65 8.80 11.16 12.34
N ASP A 66 8.22 11.19 13.54
CA ASP A 66 8.24 10.11 14.52
C ASP A 66 6.97 9.21 14.45
N LEU A 67 6.12 9.41 13.44
CA LEU A 67 4.90 8.62 13.20
C LEU A 67 5.17 7.10 13.11
N TRP A 68 6.29 6.72 12.49
CA TRP A 68 6.58 5.34 12.10
C TRP A 68 7.61 4.68 13.01
N ARG A 69 7.30 3.45 13.40
CA ARG A 69 8.26 2.54 14.06
C ARG A 69 8.23 1.17 13.40
N ARG A 70 9.28 0.37 13.64
CA ARG A 70 9.27 -1.04 13.24
C ARG A 70 8.20 -1.78 14.02
N TYR A 71 7.38 -2.55 13.32
CA TYR A 71 6.39 -3.40 13.95
C TYR A 71 7.08 -4.55 14.70
N ARG A 72 6.58 -4.87 15.89
CA ARG A 72 7.07 -5.98 16.70
C ARG A 72 5.99 -7.07 16.76
N PRO A 73 6.18 -8.21 16.10
CA PRO A 73 5.14 -9.25 16.06
C PRO A 73 4.91 -9.85 17.44
N THR A 74 3.66 -9.78 17.91
CA THR A 74 3.25 -10.28 19.22
C THR A 74 2.86 -11.75 19.19
N ASP A 75 2.30 -12.24 18.09
CA ASP A 75 1.81 -13.62 17.94
C ASP A 75 2.59 -14.44 16.89
N ALA A 76 2.27 -15.73 16.80
CA ALA A 76 2.94 -16.67 15.92
C ALA A 76 2.59 -16.46 14.44
N GLN A 77 1.40 -15.94 14.13
CA GLN A 77 0.99 -15.66 12.76
C GLN A 77 1.77 -14.46 12.21
N ALA A 78 1.78 -13.35 12.95
CA ALA A 78 2.56 -12.16 12.61
C ALA A 78 4.06 -12.48 12.44
N ARG A 79 4.61 -13.38 13.27
CA ARG A 79 6.00 -13.85 13.10
C ARG A 79 6.22 -14.59 11.77
N ARG A 80 5.26 -15.40 11.33
CA ARG A 80 5.34 -16.11 10.04
C ARG A 80 5.19 -15.15 8.87
N GLU A 81 4.20 -14.25 8.91
CA GLU A 81 3.97 -13.25 7.87
C GLU A 81 5.19 -12.37 7.62
N ILE A 82 5.93 -12.03 8.68
CA ILE A 82 7.13 -11.18 8.58
C ILE A 82 8.38 -11.98 8.17
N ALA A 83 8.43 -13.29 8.44
CA ALA A 83 9.58 -14.12 8.12
C ALA A 83 9.85 -14.22 6.61
N ASP A 84 8.79 -14.12 5.81
CA ASP A 84 8.86 -14.23 4.34
C ASP A 84 9.05 -12.87 3.64
N LEU A 85 9.25 -11.78 4.40
CA LEU A 85 9.50 -10.47 3.79
C LEU A 85 10.85 -10.44 3.09
N HIS A 86 10.86 -9.84 1.90
CA HIS A 86 12.10 -9.58 1.18
C HIS A 86 13.07 -8.76 2.03
N GLU A 87 14.38 -9.00 1.86
CA GLU A 87 15.40 -8.38 2.72
C GLU A 87 15.45 -6.85 2.60
N ASP A 88 14.91 -6.26 1.54
CA ASP A 88 14.82 -4.81 1.37
C ASP A 88 13.53 -4.20 1.95
N CYS A 89 12.63 -5.02 2.48
CA CYS A 89 11.38 -4.59 3.09
C CYS A 89 11.48 -4.57 4.63
N VAL A 90 10.55 -3.87 5.27
CA VAL A 90 10.41 -3.81 6.72
C VAL A 90 8.93 -3.70 7.10
N ALA A 91 8.50 -4.54 8.04
CA ALA A 91 7.20 -4.40 8.68
C ALA A 91 7.22 -3.21 9.64
N ILE A 92 6.23 -2.34 9.53
CA ILE A 92 6.16 -1.08 10.27
C ILE A 92 4.76 -0.87 10.84
N GLU A 93 4.65 0.00 11.82
CA GLU A 93 3.36 0.45 12.36
C GLU A 93 3.42 1.96 12.60
N CYS A 94 2.27 2.63 12.43
CA CYS A 94 2.13 4.04 12.74
C CYS A 94 1.55 4.24 14.15
N LYS A 95 1.50 5.47 14.63
CA LYS A 95 0.85 5.84 15.91
C LYS A 95 -0.68 5.64 15.92
N GLY A 96 -1.28 5.13 14.85
CA GLY A 96 -2.72 4.88 14.71
C GLY A 96 -3.50 6.03 14.07
N ALA A 97 -4.76 5.77 13.74
CA ALA A 97 -5.60 6.67 12.93
C ALA A 97 -5.75 8.09 13.52
N ARG A 98 -5.83 8.20 14.86
CA ARG A 98 -5.95 9.50 15.57
C ARG A 98 -4.72 10.39 15.45
N HIS A 99 -3.56 9.80 15.15
CA HIS A 99 -2.28 10.48 15.01
C HIS A 99 -1.81 10.49 13.56
N CYS A 100 -2.71 10.26 12.60
CA CYS A 100 -2.34 10.09 11.21
C CYS A 100 -1.86 11.41 10.58
N GLU A 101 -0.62 11.42 10.12
CA GLU A 101 -0.05 12.50 9.31
C GLU A 101 -0.17 12.10 7.83
N ARG A 102 -1.17 12.66 7.12
CA ARG A 102 -1.47 12.26 5.72
C ARG A 102 -0.27 12.38 4.80
N ASP A 103 0.50 13.45 4.95
CA ASP A 103 1.66 13.74 4.12
C ASP A 103 2.88 12.85 4.44
N ASN A 104 2.85 12.16 5.58
CA ASN A 104 3.87 11.19 5.96
C ASN A 104 3.36 9.74 5.89
N ARG A 105 2.25 9.47 5.20
CA ARG A 105 1.83 8.09 4.91
C ARG A 105 2.80 7.41 3.96
N THR A 106 3.11 6.12 4.17
CA THR A 106 3.77 5.29 3.16
C THR A 106 2.98 5.28 1.86
N MET A 107 3.64 4.96 0.76
CA MET A 107 3.03 4.70 -0.53
C MET A 107 1.93 3.64 -0.41
N ALA A 108 2.18 2.55 0.34
CA ALA A 108 1.18 1.52 0.59
C ALA A 108 -0.08 2.08 1.31
N CYS A 109 0.09 2.90 2.36
CA CYS A 109 -1.04 3.51 3.07
C CYS A 109 -1.76 4.59 2.24
N ARG A 110 -1.07 5.23 1.29
CA ARG A 110 -1.67 6.16 0.32
C ARG A 110 -2.48 5.43 -0.74
N ALA A 111 -1.94 4.33 -1.26
CA ALA A 111 -2.55 3.53 -2.32
C ALA A 111 -3.72 2.68 -1.82
N PHE A 112 -3.72 2.26 -0.54
CA PHE A 112 -4.76 1.38 -0.01
C PHE A 112 -6.19 1.87 -0.31
N PRO A 113 -7.11 0.99 -0.76
CA PRO A 113 -6.97 -0.48 -0.91
C PRO A 113 -6.44 -0.94 -2.27
N PHE A 114 -5.83 -0.05 -3.06
CA PHE A 114 -5.52 -0.29 -4.46
C PHE A 114 -4.09 -0.77 -4.72
N PHE A 115 -3.94 -1.48 -5.83
CA PHE A 115 -2.67 -1.83 -6.44
C PHE A 115 -2.80 -1.74 -7.97
N PRO A 116 -1.70 -1.53 -8.73
CA PRO A 116 -1.74 -1.46 -10.18
C PRO A 116 -2.08 -2.83 -10.78
N TYR A 117 -3.09 -2.88 -11.64
CA TYR A 117 -3.45 -4.10 -12.34
C TYR A 117 -2.63 -4.25 -13.62
N LEU A 118 -1.82 -5.31 -13.68
CA LEU A 118 -1.00 -5.63 -14.85
C LEU A 118 -1.63 -6.73 -15.72
N THR A 119 -1.61 -6.52 -17.04
CA THR A 119 -1.98 -7.54 -18.02
C THR A 119 -0.96 -8.68 -18.03
N ARG A 120 -1.24 -9.76 -18.78
CA ARG A 120 -0.25 -10.84 -18.98
C ARG A 120 1.02 -10.34 -19.69
N ALA A 121 0.90 -9.29 -20.51
CA ALA A 121 2.03 -8.67 -21.20
C ALA A 121 2.82 -7.72 -20.28
N GLY A 122 2.33 -7.42 -19.07
CA GLY A 122 3.01 -6.52 -18.15
C GLY A 122 2.59 -5.06 -18.23
N GLU A 123 1.50 -4.77 -18.93
CA GLU A 123 1.01 -3.40 -19.09
C GLU A 123 0.10 -3.02 -17.93
N ILE A 124 0.30 -1.84 -17.34
CA ILE A 124 -0.63 -1.28 -16.36
C ILE A 124 -1.86 -0.76 -17.12
N VAL A 125 -3.03 -1.33 -16.83
CA VAL A 125 -4.30 -0.92 -17.47
C VAL A 125 -5.25 -0.21 -16.51
N GLY A 126 -4.89 -0.11 -15.24
CA GLY A 126 -5.68 0.56 -14.22
C GLY A 126 -5.27 0.12 -12.82
N LEU A 127 -6.18 0.36 -11.87
CA LEU A 127 -6.05 -0.12 -10.50
C LEU A 127 -7.03 -1.26 -10.24
N ALA A 128 -6.55 -2.26 -9.51
CA ALA A 128 -7.38 -3.24 -8.82
C ALA A 128 -7.32 -2.99 -7.31
N TYR A 129 -8.09 -3.74 -6.53
CA TYR A 129 -8.10 -3.63 -5.07
C TYR A 129 -7.73 -4.96 -4.40
N TYR A 130 -7.15 -4.87 -3.20
CA TYR A 130 -6.86 -6.04 -2.37
C TYR A 130 -8.17 -6.70 -1.93
N TRP A 131 -8.55 -7.78 -2.62
CA TRP A 131 -9.85 -8.44 -2.43
C TRP A 131 -10.03 -9.11 -1.06
N ALA A 132 -8.95 -9.29 -0.30
CA ALA A 132 -9.00 -9.73 1.10
C ALA A 132 -9.74 -8.76 2.04
N PHE A 133 -10.05 -7.55 1.56
CA PHE A 133 -10.77 -6.51 2.31
C PHE A 133 -12.16 -6.20 1.73
N GLU A 134 -12.65 -6.97 0.76
CA GLU A 134 -13.99 -6.76 0.15
C GLU A 134 -15.11 -6.73 1.19
N ASP A 135 -14.95 -7.46 2.29
CA ASP A 135 -15.92 -7.61 3.36
C ASP A 135 -15.99 -6.42 4.33
N ARG A 136 -15.00 -5.51 4.31
CA ARG A 136 -14.82 -4.49 5.39
C ARG A 136 -14.27 -3.15 4.94
N CYS A 137 -13.65 -3.04 3.77
CA CYS A 137 -13.21 -1.76 3.24
C CYS A 137 -14.36 -1.05 2.52
N TRP A 138 -14.87 0.02 3.13
CA TRP A 138 -15.98 0.80 2.57
C TRP A 138 -15.71 1.32 1.15
N VAL A 139 -14.45 1.67 0.83
CA VAL A 139 -14.06 2.16 -0.50
C VAL A 139 -14.31 1.11 -1.59
N ILE A 140 -14.04 -0.17 -1.29
CA ILE A 140 -14.22 -1.26 -2.27
C ILE A 140 -15.70 -1.41 -2.65
N SER A 141 -16.62 -1.20 -1.70
CA SER A 141 -18.06 -1.22 -1.98
C SER A 141 -18.58 0.07 -2.64
N ASN A 142 -17.75 1.09 -2.81
CA ASN A 142 -18.14 2.42 -3.28
C ASN A 142 -17.13 2.98 -4.30
N LEU A 143 -16.66 2.16 -5.24
CA LEU A 143 -15.62 2.55 -6.20
C LEU A 143 -15.96 3.78 -7.06
N GLY A 144 -17.25 4.06 -7.27
CA GLY A 144 -17.71 5.22 -8.05
C GLY A 144 -17.35 6.58 -7.48
N VAL A 145 -16.91 6.66 -6.22
CA VAL A 145 -16.46 7.92 -5.58
C VAL A 145 -14.94 8.09 -5.57
N VAL A 146 -14.19 7.15 -6.14
CA VAL A 146 -12.72 7.24 -6.25
C VAL A 146 -12.34 8.32 -7.25
N THR A 147 -11.46 9.22 -6.86
CA THR A 147 -11.14 10.38 -7.70
C THR A 147 -10.27 9.98 -8.89
N PRO A 148 -10.53 10.51 -10.10
CA PRO A 148 -9.66 10.26 -11.25
C PRO A 148 -8.24 10.76 -11.05
N ARG A 149 -8.06 11.81 -10.24
CA ARG A 149 -6.74 12.34 -9.89
C ARG A 149 -5.93 11.33 -9.06
N PHE A 150 -6.54 10.71 -8.05
CA PHE A 150 -5.92 9.64 -7.30
C PHE A 150 -5.48 8.48 -8.19
N VAL A 151 -6.36 8.04 -9.11
CA VAL A 151 -6.04 6.92 -10.01
C VAL A 151 -4.79 7.20 -10.83
N ARG A 152 -4.68 8.41 -11.42
CA ARG A 152 -3.50 8.81 -12.19
C ARG A 152 -2.24 8.85 -11.35
N GLU A 153 -2.25 9.60 -10.24
CA GLU A 153 -1.07 9.76 -9.40
C GLU A 153 -0.61 8.43 -8.77
N CYS A 154 -1.55 7.53 -8.44
CA CYS A 154 -1.25 6.19 -7.95
C CYS A 154 -0.54 5.35 -9.03
N ILE A 155 -1.08 5.33 -10.26
CA ILE A 155 -0.46 4.62 -11.40
C ILE A 155 0.95 5.19 -11.69
N ASP A 156 1.10 6.51 -11.72
CA ASP A 156 2.38 7.17 -11.97
C ASP A 156 3.42 6.82 -10.88
N ALA A 157 3.00 6.81 -9.61
CA ALA A 157 3.86 6.41 -8.50
C ALA A 157 4.35 4.96 -8.64
N PHE A 158 3.47 4.01 -8.97
CA PHE A 158 3.86 2.62 -9.21
C PHE A 158 4.74 2.48 -10.45
N ALA A 159 4.48 3.23 -11.52
CA ALA A 159 5.32 3.23 -12.71
C ALA A 159 6.76 3.69 -12.40
N LEU A 160 6.93 4.72 -11.55
CA LEU A 160 8.25 5.14 -11.07
C LEU A 160 8.96 4.03 -10.29
N VAL A 161 8.23 3.36 -9.38
CA VAL A 161 8.79 2.26 -8.59
C VAL A 161 9.18 1.08 -9.48
N PHE A 162 8.32 0.66 -10.41
CA PHE A 162 8.59 -0.47 -11.31
C PHE A 162 9.75 -0.21 -12.27
N ALA A 163 9.95 1.02 -12.70
CA ALA A 163 11.10 1.40 -13.51
C ALA A 163 12.43 1.27 -12.75
N ALA A 164 12.40 1.43 -11.42
CA ALA A 164 13.59 1.39 -10.56
C ALA A 164 13.80 0.06 -9.84
N ASP A 165 12.73 -0.70 -9.59
CA ASP A 165 12.75 -1.98 -8.89
C ASP A 165 11.94 -3.04 -9.67
N ARG A 166 12.68 -3.93 -10.34
CA ARG A 166 12.09 -5.04 -11.09
C ARG A 166 11.39 -6.06 -10.18
N LEU A 167 11.85 -6.24 -8.95
CA LEU A 167 11.23 -7.20 -8.04
C LEU A 167 9.83 -6.72 -7.65
N GLU A 168 9.67 -5.41 -7.37
CA GLU A 168 8.37 -4.80 -7.12
C GLU A 168 7.41 -5.00 -8.30
N TYR A 169 7.90 -4.77 -9.52
CA TYR A 169 7.12 -5.05 -10.74
C TYR A 169 6.68 -6.52 -10.83
N GLU A 170 7.58 -7.47 -10.57
CA GLU A 170 7.29 -8.90 -10.65
C GLU A 170 6.32 -9.36 -9.55
N VAL A 171 6.40 -8.79 -8.35
CA VAL A 171 5.44 -9.02 -7.26
C VAL A 171 4.04 -8.61 -7.69
N HIS A 172 3.89 -7.41 -8.27
CA HIS A 172 2.59 -6.91 -8.71
C HIS A 172 2.05 -7.66 -9.94
N LEU A 173 2.93 -8.11 -10.84
CA LEU A 173 2.53 -8.96 -11.97
C LEU A 173 1.96 -10.30 -11.49
N ARG A 174 2.58 -10.91 -10.47
CA ARG A 174 2.06 -12.11 -9.81
C ARG A 174 0.73 -11.85 -9.10
N LEU A 175 0.63 -10.75 -8.35
CA LEU A 175 -0.60 -10.35 -7.66
C LEU A 175 -1.78 -10.19 -8.63
N ALA A 176 -1.58 -9.54 -9.78
CA ALA A 176 -2.60 -9.42 -10.82
C ALA A 176 -2.99 -10.79 -11.42
N ALA A 177 -2.03 -11.70 -11.58
CA ALA A 177 -2.31 -13.07 -12.01
C ALA A 177 -3.10 -13.87 -10.97
N ASP A 178 -2.80 -13.71 -9.69
CA ASP A 178 -3.54 -14.36 -8.61
C ASP A 178 -4.97 -13.83 -8.52
N MET A 179 -5.17 -12.53 -8.66
CA MET A 179 -6.51 -11.94 -8.73
C MET A 179 -7.33 -12.58 -9.88
N ARG A 180 -6.75 -12.71 -11.08
CA ARG A 180 -7.43 -13.37 -12.21
C ARG A 180 -7.88 -14.79 -11.85
N ARG A 181 -7.01 -15.57 -11.21
CA ARG A 181 -7.34 -16.95 -10.79
C ARG A 181 -8.46 -16.98 -9.75
N VAL A 182 -8.40 -16.09 -8.77
CA VAL A 182 -9.41 -16.00 -7.70
C VAL A 182 -10.78 -15.63 -8.29
N PHE A 183 -10.84 -14.57 -9.08
CA PHE A 183 -12.12 -14.07 -9.58
C PHE A 183 -12.71 -14.94 -10.71
N ALA A 184 -11.87 -15.59 -11.52
CA ALA A 184 -12.35 -16.62 -12.46
C ALA A 184 -13.05 -17.78 -11.74
N ARG A 185 -12.54 -18.21 -10.57
CA ARG A 185 -13.21 -19.24 -9.74
C ARG A 185 -14.50 -18.76 -9.09
N ARG A 186 -14.65 -17.43 -8.89
CA ARG A 186 -15.84 -16.81 -8.30
C ARG A 186 -16.93 -16.50 -9.34
N ASN A 187 -16.69 -16.76 -10.64
CA ASN A 187 -17.52 -16.26 -11.74
C ASN A 187 -17.72 -14.72 -11.69
N ALA A 188 -16.67 -13.99 -11.32
CA ALA A 188 -16.70 -12.54 -11.11
C ALA A 188 -15.83 -11.75 -12.11
N ILE A 189 -15.39 -12.39 -13.21
CA ILE A 189 -14.74 -11.77 -14.38
C ILE A 189 -15.47 -12.23 -15.63
#